data_AF-A0A386C8S6-F1
#
_entry.id   AF-A0A386C8S6-F1
#
_cell.length_a   1.000
_cell.length_b   1.000
_cell.length_c   1.000
_cell.angle_alpha   90.00
_cell.angle_beta   90.00
_cell.angle_gamma   90.00
#
_symmetry.space_group_name_H-M   'P 1'
#
loop_
_entity.id
_entity.type
_entity.pdbx_description
1 polymer ?
#
loop_
_entity_poly.entity_id
_entity_poly.type
_entity_poly.pdbx_seq_one_letter_code
_entity_poly.pdbx_strand_id
1 'polypeptide(L)'
;MRVRRPRVTKDRDLANGPGKLCLALGITGELNTSMLQRGALVIREGITYDDREIAVTPRIGITRSADWPLRWIVRDSPYISKTPSQFSVTGYSK
;
A
#
# COMPACT_ATOMS: atom_id res chain seq x y z
N MET A 1 -8.19 9.23 11.13
CA MET A 1 -6.80 9.21 10.62
C MET A 1 -5.93 10.34 11.14
N ARG A 2 -6.26 11.62 10.89
CA ARG A 2 -5.43 12.77 11.31
C ARG A 2 -5.20 12.86 12.82
N VAL A 3 -6.21 12.56 13.64
CA VAL A 3 -6.07 12.48 15.11
C VAL A 3 -4.97 11.50 15.54
N ARG A 4 -4.81 10.37 14.84
CA ARG A 4 -3.76 9.38 15.11
C ARG A 4 -2.40 9.74 14.47
N ARG A 5 -2.38 10.72 13.57
CA ARG A 5 -1.18 11.19 12.86
C ARG A 5 -1.12 12.73 12.82
N PRO A 6 -1.09 13.42 13.97
CA PRO A 6 -1.31 14.86 14.06
C PRO A 6 -0.22 15.71 13.37
N ARG A 7 0.98 15.14 13.19
CA ARG A 7 2.10 15.79 12.48
C ARG A 7 1.99 15.72 10.96
N VAL A 8 1.02 14.98 10.41
CA VAL A 8 0.83 14.84 8.96
C VAL A 8 0.00 15.99 8.42
N THR A 9 0.62 16.80 7.56
CA THR A 9 -0.03 17.96 6.94
C THR A 9 -0.75 17.57 5.64
N LYS A 10 -0.07 16.86 4.73
CA LYS A 10 -0.61 16.42 3.44
C LYS A 10 -1.39 15.11 3.55
N ASP A 11 -2.57 15.01 2.95
CA ASP A 11 -3.37 13.77 2.98
C ASP A 11 -2.62 12.58 2.40
N ARG A 12 -1.84 12.79 1.34
CA ARG A 12 -1.02 11.73 0.73
C ARG A 12 -0.11 11.01 1.72
N ASP A 13 0.32 11.70 2.78
CA ASP A 13 1.27 11.17 3.76
C ASP A 13 0.60 10.43 4.92
N LEU A 14 -0.73 10.39 4.96
CA LEU A 14 -1.49 9.70 6.01
C LEU A 14 -1.30 8.18 5.93
N ALA A 15 -1.30 7.61 4.73
CA ALA A 15 -1.33 6.16 4.52
C ALA A 15 -0.41 5.65 3.39
N ASN A 16 0.55 6.45 2.91
CA ASN A 16 1.50 6.06 1.86
C ASN A 16 2.62 5.10 2.31
N GLY A 17 2.28 4.11 3.14
CA GLY A 17 3.18 3.05 3.58
C GLY A 17 2.48 2.10 4.56
N PRO A 18 2.99 0.87 4.72
CA PRO A 18 2.30 -0.17 5.50
C PRO A 18 2.12 0.23 6.97
N GLY A 19 3.19 0.62 7.67
CA GLY A 19 3.08 1.09 9.06
C GLY A 19 2.29 2.39 9.22
N LYS A 20 2.35 3.26 8.20
CA LYS A 20 1.59 4.52 8.15
C LYS A 20 0.08 4.27 8.07
N LEU A 21 -0.32 3.35 7.19
CA LEU A 21 -1.71 2.89 7.04
C LEU A 21 -2.22 2.31 8.37
N CYS A 22 -1.46 1.41 8.99
CA CYS A 22 -1.84 0.81 10.27
C CYS A 22 -2.09 1.88 11.33
N LEU A 23 -1.15 2.82 11.51
CA LEU A 23 -1.31 3.91 12.46
C LEU A 23 -2.51 4.80 12.16
N ALA A 24 -2.71 5.18 10.89
CA ALA A 24 -3.82 6.05 10.49
C ALA A 24 -5.19 5.42 10.77
N LEU A 25 -5.31 4.10 10.56
CA LEU A 25 -6.53 3.34 10.79
C LEU A 25 -6.68 2.84 12.23
N GLY A 26 -5.61 2.83 13.02
CA GLY A 26 -5.61 2.25 14.36
C GLY A 26 -5.53 0.72 14.34
N ILE A 27 -4.88 0.14 13.32
CA ILE A 27 -4.62 -1.29 13.23
C ILE A 27 -3.41 -1.61 14.11
N THR A 28 -3.65 -2.39 15.16
CA THR A 28 -2.64 -2.84 16.13
C THR A 28 -2.44 -4.35 16.00
N GLY A 29 -1.48 -4.90 16.77
CA GLY A 29 -1.27 -6.34 16.86
C GLY A 29 -2.46 -7.13 17.43
N GLU A 30 -3.38 -6.46 18.14
CA GLU A 30 -4.60 -7.07 18.68
C GLU A 30 -5.55 -7.58 17.58
N LEU A 31 -5.45 -7.00 16.38
CA LEU A 31 -6.23 -7.43 15.21
C LEU A 31 -5.55 -8.57 14.44
N ASN A 32 -4.40 -9.07 14.89
CA ASN A 32 -3.78 -10.24 14.26
C ASN A 32 -4.77 -11.41 14.26
N THR A 33 -4.77 -12.21 13.19
CA THR A 33 -5.69 -13.33 12.94
C THR A 33 -7.19 -12.98 12.84
N SER A 34 -7.57 -11.70 12.94
CA SER A 34 -8.95 -11.26 12.76
C SER A 34 -9.45 -11.49 11.33
N MET A 35 -10.74 -11.79 11.21
CA MET A 35 -11.37 -11.97 9.90
C MET A 35 -11.56 -10.63 9.20
N LEU A 36 -11.23 -10.56 7.91
CA LEU A 36 -11.42 -9.34 7.10
C LEU A 36 -12.78 -9.28 6.38
N GLN A 37 -13.60 -10.32 6.52
CA GLN A 37 -14.95 -10.38 5.95
C GLN A 37 -16.01 -9.81 6.91
N ARG A 38 -15.73 -9.80 8.22
CA ARG A 38 -16.63 -9.36 9.30
C ARG A 38 -15.84 -8.86 10.50
N GLY A 39 -16.43 -7.96 11.30
CA GLY A 39 -15.81 -7.44 12.52
C GLY A 39 -15.32 -6.00 12.38
N ALA A 40 -14.31 -5.63 13.18
CA ALA A 40 -13.84 -4.25 13.32
C ALA A 40 -13.02 -3.74 12.12
N LEU A 41 -12.40 -4.63 11.34
CA LEU A 41 -11.70 -4.31 10.10
C LEU A 41 -12.24 -5.19 8.98
N VAL A 42 -12.67 -4.56 7.90
CA VAL A 42 -13.31 -5.25 6.78
C VAL A 42 -12.82 -4.73 5.44
N ILE A 43 -12.72 -5.62 4.45
CA ILE A 43 -12.50 -5.24 3.05
C ILE A 43 -13.87 -5.09 2.37
N ARG A 44 -14.00 -4.07 1.53
CA ARG A 44 -15.20 -3.78 0.74
C ARG A 44 -14.81 -3.70 -0.73
N GLU A 45 -15.80 -3.87 -1.59
CA GLU A 45 -15.64 -3.61 -3.01
C GLU A 45 -15.14 -2.17 -3.21
N GLY A 46 -14.11 -2.04 -4.04
CA GLY A 46 -13.44 -0.78 -4.33
C GLY A 46 -13.58 -0.42 -5.80
N ILE A 47 -12.67 0.44 -6.26
CA ILE A 47 -12.59 0.83 -7.66
C ILE A 47 -11.86 -0.28 -8.43
N THR A 48 -12.41 -0.66 -9.59
CA THR A 48 -11.73 -1.52 -10.56
C THR A 48 -10.80 -0.68 -11.44
N TYR A 49 -9.59 -1.18 -11.67
CA TYR A 49 -8.59 -0.56 -12.55
C TYR A 49 -8.35 -1.45 -13.76
N ASP A 50 -8.13 -0.84 -14.93
CA ASP A 50 -7.64 -1.54 -16.11
C ASP A 50 -6.21 -2.06 -15.87
N ASP A 51 -5.82 -3.15 -16.53
CA ASP A 51 -4.47 -3.72 -16.43
C ASP A 51 -3.38 -2.69 -16.81
N ARG A 52 -3.67 -1.77 -17.75
CA ARG A 52 -2.76 -0.66 -18.15
C ARG A 52 -2.49 0.36 -17.04
N GLU A 53 -3.42 0.49 -16.10
CA GLU A 53 -3.32 1.38 -14.95
C GLU A 53 -2.52 0.74 -13.81
N ILE A 54 -2.19 -0.55 -13.90
CA ILE A 54 -1.39 -1.24 -12.91
C ILE A 54 0.07 -1.27 -13.36
N ALA A 55 0.94 -0.87 -12.45
CA ALA A 55 2.37 -1.06 -12.57
C ALA A 55 2.85 -2.15 -11.61
N VAL A 56 3.84 -2.90 -12.05
CA VAL A 56 4.50 -3.93 -11.25
C VAL A 56 5.92 -3.48 -10.95
N THR A 57 6.31 -3.55 -9.70
CA THR A 57 7.65 -3.19 -9.24
C THR A 57 8.18 -4.26 -8.31
N PRO A 58 9.47 -4.23 -7.97
CA PRO A 58 9.98 -5.00 -6.87
C PRO A 58 9.42 -4.56 -5.51
N ARG A 59 9.53 -5.46 -4.53
CA ARG A 59 9.14 -5.18 -3.14
C ARG A 59 10.16 -4.27 -2.47
N ILE A 60 9.71 -3.47 -1.52
CA ILE A 60 10.54 -2.53 -0.77
C ILE A 60 10.89 -3.08 0.62
N GLY A 61 12.06 -2.72 1.16
CA GLY A 61 12.46 -3.08 2.51
C GLY A 61 12.93 -4.54 2.69
N ILE A 62 13.30 -5.22 1.60
CA ILE A 62 13.84 -6.58 1.62
C ILE A 62 15.21 -6.63 0.95
N THR A 63 16.06 -7.55 1.39
CA THR A 63 17.41 -7.77 0.84
C THR A 63 17.50 -9.01 -0.05
N ARG A 64 16.59 -9.98 0.10
CA ARG A 64 16.55 -11.23 -0.67
C ARG A 64 15.48 -11.18 -1.74
N SER A 65 15.79 -11.64 -2.95
CA SER A 65 14.89 -11.60 -4.11
C SER A 65 14.28 -10.20 -4.29
N ALA A 66 15.12 -9.17 -4.13
CA ALA A 66 14.72 -7.76 -4.07
C ALA A 66 14.41 -7.18 -5.45
N ASP A 67 14.75 -7.91 -6.51
CA ASP A 67 14.53 -7.62 -7.92
C ASP A 67 13.23 -8.24 -8.45
N TRP A 68 12.62 -9.20 -7.72
CA TRP A 68 11.42 -9.88 -8.18
C TRP A 68 10.20 -8.95 -8.20
N PRO A 69 9.41 -8.94 -9.30
CA PRO A 69 8.30 -8.00 -9.52
C PRO A 69 7.03 -8.42 -8.77
N LEU A 70 7.09 -8.36 -7.43
CA LEU A 70 6.03 -8.85 -6.54
C LEU A 70 5.33 -7.72 -5.76
N ARG A 71 5.27 -6.53 -6.33
CA ARG A 71 4.51 -5.40 -5.78
C ARG A 71 3.71 -4.72 -6.89
N TRP A 72 2.39 -4.75 -6.75
CA TRP A 72 1.45 -4.13 -7.67
C TRP A 72 0.99 -2.78 -7.12
N ILE A 73 0.94 -1.77 -7.98
CA ILE A 73 0.55 -0.41 -7.61
C ILE A 73 -0.30 0.21 -8.73
N VAL A 74 -1.19 1.14 -8.37
CA VAL A 74 -1.89 1.98 -9.35
C VAL A 74 -0.91 3.02 -9.90
N ARG A 75 -0.69 3.04 -11.21
CA ARG A 75 0.22 3.97 -11.87
C ARG A 75 -0.13 5.42 -11.50
N ASP A 76 0.89 6.24 -11.28
CA ASP A 76 0.81 7.68 -10.99
C ASP A 76 0.00 8.09 -9.74
N SER A 77 -0.48 7.14 -8.93
CA SER A 77 -1.21 7.48 -7.71
C SER A 77 -0.29 8.18 -6.69
N PRO A 78 -0.64 9.38 -6.20
CA PRO A 78 0.19 10.14 -5.27
C PRO A 78 0.25 9.52 -3.87
N TYR A 79 -0.56 8.50 -3.61
CA TYR A 79 -0.71 7.81 -2.33
C TYR A 79 0.24 6.61 -2.17
N ILE A 80 1.04 6.28 -3.20
CA ILE A 80 1.96 5.15 -3.16
C ILE A 80 3.29 5.53 -2.53
N SER A 81 3.86 4.61 -1.75
CA SER A 81 5.23 4.74 -1.27
C SER A 81 6.22 4.71 -2.43
N LYS A 82 7.15 5.67 -2.47
CA LYS A 82 8.15 5.79 -3.55
C LYS A 82 8.88 4.48 -3.81
N THR A 83 8.91 4.07 -5.08
CA THR A 83 9.82 3.03 -5.57
C THR A 83 11.22 3.64 -5.70
N PRO A 84 12.28 3.03 -5.15
CA PRO A 84 13.64 3.46 -5.42
C PRO A 84 13.94 3.45 -6.92
N SER A 85 14.62 4.48 -7.43
CA SER A 85 14.85 4.69 -8.87
C SER A 85 15.66 3.59 -9.55
N GLN A 86 16.42 2.81 -8.77
CA GLN A 86 17.21 1.68 -9.26
C GLN A 86 16.37 0.48 -9.71
N PHE A 87 15.08 0.44 -9.37
CA PHE A 87 14.21 -0.68 -9.71
C PHE A 87 13.37 -0.38 -10.95
N SER A 88 13.25 -1.38 -11.82
CA SER A 88 12.37 -1.32 -12.98
C SER A 88 10.90 -1.26 -12.56
N VAL A 89 10.14 -0.45 -13.28
CA VAL A 89 8.68 -0.38 -13.18
C VAL A 89 8.11 -0.87 -14.50
N THR A 90 7.42 -2.00 -14.47
CA THR A 90 6.84 -2.61 -15.67
C THR A 90 5.31 -2.47 -15.67
N GLY A 91 4.69 -2.65 -16.84
CA GLY A 91 3.24 -2.81 -16.93
C GLY A 91 2.80 -4.17 -16.38
N TYR A 92 1.58 -4.25 -15.88
CA TYR A 92 0.95 -5.52 -15.57
C TYR A 92 0.49 -6.22 -16.86
N SER A 93 0.75 -7.52 -16.96
CA SER A 93 0.16 -8.43 -17.94
C SER A 93 -0.40 -9.61 -17.16
N LYS A 94 -1.61 -10.03 -17.50
CA LYS A 94 -2.16 -11.33 -17.06
C LYS A 94 -1.42 -12.48 -17.72
#